data_AF-A0A2N1J825-F1
#
_entry.id   AF-A0A2N1J825-F1
#
_cell.length_a   1.000
_cell.length_b   1.000
_cell.length_c   1.000
_cell.angle_alpha   90.00
_cell.angle_beta   90.00
_cell.angle_gamma   90.00
#
_symmetry.space_group_name_H-M   'P 1'
#
loop_
_entity.id
_entity.type
_entity.pdbx_description
1 polymer ?
#
loop_
_entity_poly.entity_id
_entity_poly.type
_entity_poly.pdbx_seq_one_letter_code
_entity_poly.pdbx_strand_id
1 'polypeptide(L)'
;MNRTLFPTVPMLSRAAQTQPASLYQAGTPRLSSTNAEPTTHFRVTLRRSAIGLPKRSAQILEALGLHRRLQSVYHAQTPSIAGAILGVKELIHVENVRPVVPSVDATTSLNTVWVNAQGEVVDAGRQARKAPKGFRIIGNLVKEERDAALKARNAHSS
;
A
#
# COMPACT_ATOMS: atom_id res chain seq x y z
N MET A 1 -34.19 78.45 -12.31
CA MET A 1 -33.32 77.59 -11.49
C MET A 1 -32.55 76.64 -12.39
N ASN A 2 -31.23 76.77 -12.39
CA ASN A 2 -30.25 75.68 -12.30
C ASN A 2 -30.28 74.52 -13.32
N ARG A 3 -29.32 74.57 -14.26
CA ARG A 3 -28.11 73.72 -14.32
C ARG A 3 -27.86 73.00 -15.66
N THR A 4 -26.72 73.40 -16.24
CA THR A 4 -25.68 72.57 -16.89
C THR A 4 -25.98 71.88 -18.22
N LEU A 5 -25.39 72.51 -19.25
CA LEU A 5 -24.81 71.96 -20.46
C LEU A 5 -24.16 70.57 -20.28
N PHE A 6 -24.44 69.66 -21.21
CA PHE A 6 -23.57 68.53 -21.53
C PHE A 6 -23.27 68.55 -23.04
N PRO A 7 -22.00 68.57 -23.47
CA PRO A 7 -21.65 68.39 -24.87
C PRO A 7 -21.62 66.92 -25.29
N THR A 8 -22.17 66.67 -26.46
CA THR A 8 -22.02 65.46 -27.30
C THR A 8 -20.56 65.05 -27.43
N VAL A 9 -20.27 63.76 -27.24
CA VAL A 9 -18.97 63.14 -27.55
C VAL A 9 -19.18 62.13 -28.68
N PRO A 10 -18.38 62.17 -29.77
CA PRO A 10 -18.55 61.26 -30.90
C PRO A 10 -18.04 59.85 -30.61
N MET A 11 -18.73 58.86 -31.22
CA MET A 11 -18.27 57.49 -31.42
C MET A 11 -16.85 57.49 -32.01
N LEU A 12 -15.93 56.75 -31.38
CA LEU A 12 -14.76 56.24 -32.06
C LEU A 12 -14.65 54.72 -31.87
N SER A 13 -14.93 54.05 -32.98
CA SER A 13 -14.47 52.76 -33.47
C SER A 13 -13.67 51.84 -32.55
N ARG A 14 -14.26 50.66 -32.41
CA ARG A 14 -13.70 49.35 -32.09
C ARG A 14 -12.34 49.10 -32.76
N ALA A 15 -11.26 49.30 -32.00
CA ALA A 15 -9.99 48.66 -32.30
C ALA A 15 -10.09 47.19 -31.87
N ALA A 16 -10.02 46.28 -32.84
CA ALA A 16 -9.85 44.87 -32.60
C ALA A 16 -8.55 44.65 -31.80
N GLN A 17 -8.69 44.32 -30.52
CA GLN A 17 -7.60 43.73 -29.75
C GLN A 17 -7.34 42.34 -30.32
N THR A 18 -6.40 42.27 -31.24
CA THR A 18 -5.66 41.04 -31.54
C THR A 18 -5.02 40.58 -30.24
N GLN A 19 -5.65 39.62 -29.58
CA GLN A 19 -5.03 38.90 -28.47
C GLN A 19 -3.87 38.09 -29.07
N PRO A 20 -2.60 38.33 -28.67
CA PRO A 20 -1.53 37.43 -29.04
C PRO A 20 -1.87 36.07 -28.42
N ALA A 21 -1.88 35.03 -29.25
CA ALA A 21 -2.03 33.66 -28.82
C ALA A 21 -1.08 33.41 -27.65
N SER A 22 -1.64 33.13 -26.47
CA SER A 22 -0.89 32.72 -25.30
C SER A 22 -0.23 31.37 -25.59
N LEU A 23 0.96 31.42 -26.20
CA LEU A 23 1.96 30.37 -26.27
C LEU A 23 2.53 30.16 -24.86
N TYR A 24 1.69 29.69 -23.95
CA TYR A 24 2.11 29.20 -22.64
C TYR A 24 1.35 27.92 -22.33
N GLN A 25 1.44 26.95 -23.24
CA GLN A 25 1.39 25.56 -22.83
C GLN A 25 2.81 25.13 -22.46
N ALA A 26 3.33 25.69 -21.37
CA ALA A 26 4.47 25.13 -20.68
C ALA A 26 4.00 23.84 -19.99
N GLY A 27 3.73 22.81 -20.80
CA GLY A 27 3.69 21.44 -20.34
C GLY A 27 5.08 21.12 -19.83
N THR A 28 5.25 21.18 -18.51
CA THR A 28 6.38 20.52 -17.87
C THR A 28 6.41 19.09 -18.42
N PRO A 29 7.54 18.61 -18.96
CA PRO A 29 7.64 17.20 -19.30
C PRO A 29 7.43 16.45 -17.99
N ARG A 30 6.26 15.83 -17.83
CA ARG A 30 6.07 14.79 -16.81
C ARG A 30 7.07 13.71 -17.20
N LEU A 31 8.20 13.70 -16.52
CA LEU A 31 9.17 12.63 -16.59
C LEU A 31 8.39 11.36 -16.26
N SER A 32 8.05 10.61 -17.30
CA SER A 32 7.33 9.37 -17.24
C SER A 32 8.15 8.42 -16.40
N SER A 33 7.69 8.21 -15.17
CA SER A 33 8.27 7.30 -14.19
C SER A 33 8.51 5.94 -14.85
N THR A 34 9.78 5.54 -14.83
CA THR A 34 10.33 4.26 -15.28
C THR A 34 9.40 3.09 -15.00
N ASN A 35 8.73 2.56 -16.03
CA ASN A 35 8.11 1.22 -16.18
C ASN A 35 7.59 0.49 -14.91
N ALA A 36 7.10 1.21 -13.92
CA ALA A 36 6.58 0.64 -12.68
C ALA A 36 5.11 0.33 -12.90
N GLU A 37 4.79 -0.96 -13.01
CA GLU A 37 3.40 -1.39 -13.15
C GLU A 37 2.55 -0.85 -12.00
N PRO A 38 1.30 -0.44 -12.26
CA PRO A 38 0.45 0.15 -11.25
C PRO A 38 0.17 -0.84 -10.11
N THR A 39 0.40 -0.40 -8.89
CA THR A 39 -0.02 -1.13 -7.68
C THR A 39 -1.54 -1.08 -7.53
N THR A 40 -2.16 -2.16 -7.08
CA THR A 40 -3.63 -2.29 -7.02
C THR A 40 -4.16 -2.52 -5.62
N HIS A 41 -3.29 -2.91 -4.68
CA HIS A 41 -3.68 -3.28 -3.32
C HIS A 41 -2.82 -2.56 -2.28
N PHE A 42 -3.38 -2.43 -1.08
CA PHE A 42 -2.67 -2.07 0.14
C PHE A 42 -2.33 -3.33 0.91
N ARG A 43 -1.05 -3.50 1.26
CA ARG A 43 -0.62 -4.42 2.30
C ARG A 43 -0.56 -3.65 3.61
N VAL A 44 -1.46 -3.97 4.53
CA VAL A 44 -1.53 -3.32 5.84
C VAL A 44 -0.99 -4.26 6.90
N THR A 45 0.01 -3.81 7.65
CA THR A 45 0.66 -4.60 8.71
C THR A 45 0.53 -3.92 10.06
N LEU A 46 -0.02 -4.60 11.06
CA LEU A 46 -0.13 -4.04 12.41
C LEU A 46 1.23 -4.05 13.13
N ARG A 47 1.78 -2.89 13.48
CA ARG A 47 3.09 -2.76 14.14
C ARG A 47 2.97 -2.58 15.66
N ARG A 48 1.97 -1.81 16.08
CA ARG A 48 1.68 -1.51 17.49
C ARG A 48 0.35 -2.13 17.91
N SER A 49 0.21 -2.49 19.19
CA SER A 49 -1.04 -3.08 19.71
C SER A 49 -2.10 -2.02 19.97
N ALA A 50 -3.37 -2.44 19.89
CA ALA A 50 -4.54 -1.62 20.17
C ALA A 50 -4.85 -1.44 21.68
N ILE A 51 -3.97 -1.91 22.58
CA ILE A 51 -4.23 -1.94 24.02
C ILE A 51 -4.31 -0.51 24.56
N GLY A 52 -5.38 -0.19 25.30
CA GLY A 52 -5.57 1.13 25.89
C GLY A 52 -5.96 2.23 24.90
N LEU A 53 -6.27 1.90 23.63
CA LEU A 53 -6.74 2.86 22.65
C LEU A 53 -8.27 3.04 22.71
N PRO A 54 -8.79 4.19 22.22
CA PRO A 54 -10.22 4.42 22.10
C PRO A 54 -10.92 3.33 21.29
N LYS A 55 -12.18 3.01 21.65
CA LYS A 55 -12.99 1.97 21.00
C LYS A 55 -13.06 2.12 19.47
N ARG A 56 -13.10 3.35 18.96
CA ARG A 56 -13.16 3.65 17.52
C ARG A 56 -11.96 3.10 16.76
N SER A 57 -10.74 3.27 17.29
CA SER A 57 -9.53 2.75 16.63
C SER A 57 -9.50 1.22 16.64
N ALA A 58 -9.96 0.59 17.72
CA ALA A 58 -10.10 -0.87 17.80
C ALA A 58 -11.11 -1.41 16.78
N GLN A 59 -12.27 -0.76 16.63
CA GLN A 59 -13.28 -1.13 15.63
C GLN A 59 -12.76 -0.99 14.19
N ILE A 60 -11.97 0.05 13.90
CA ILE A 60 -11.35 0.21 12.57
C ILE A 60 -10.36 -0.93 12.30
N LEU A 61 -9.53 -1.30 13.28
CA LEU A 61 -8.60 -2.42 13.13
C LEU A 61 -9.34 -3.76 12.92
N GLU A 62 -10.43 -3.98 13.64
CA GLU A 62 -11.28 -5.16 13.48
C GLU A 62 -11.93 -5.20 12.10
N ALA A 63 -12.46 -4.08 11.60
CA ALA A 63 -13.02 -3.97 10.25
C ALA A 63 -11.97 -4.21 9.15
N LEU A 64 -10.71 -3.84 9.41
CA LEU A 64 -9.57 -4.15 8.51
C LEU A 64 -9.09 -5.61 8.65
N GLY A 65 -9.57 -6.38 9.62
CA GLY A 65 -9.18 -7.77 9.88
C GLY A 65 -7.86 -7.94 10.63
N LEU A 66 -7.39 -6.88 11.32
CA LEU A 66 -6.11 -6.87 12.04
C LEU A 66 -6.34 -7.15 13.53
N HIS A 67 -6.11 -8.40 13.93
CA HIS A 67 -6.34 -8.86 15.30
C HIS A 67 -5.03 -8.99 16.10
N ARG A 68 -3.92 -9.31 15.42
CA ARG A 68 -2.63 -9.60 16.06
C ARG A 68 -1.52 -8.72 15.52
N ARG A 69 -0.54 -8.40 16.38
CA ARG A 69 0.67 -7.68 15.96
C ARG A 69 1.44 -8.48 14.90
N LEU A 70 2.05 -7.77 13.98
CA LEU A 70 2.79 -8.27 12.82
C LEU A 70 1.95 -9.11 11.85
N GLN A 71 0.62 -9.11 12.01
CA GLN A 71 -0.29 -9.63 11.00
C GLN A 71 -0.35 -8.64 9.83
N SER A 72 -0.23 -9.17 8.61
CA SER A 72 -0.44 -8.43 7.38
C SER A 72 -1.75 -8.87 6.71
N VAL A 73 -2.54 -7.93 6.23
CA VAL A 73 -3.77 -8.17 5.47
C VAL A 73 -3.73 -7.34 4.19
N TYR A 74 -4.30 -7.87 3.11
CA TYR A 74 -4.31 -7.24 1.79
C TYR A 74 -5.71 -6.75 1.45
N HIS A 75 -5.82 -5.50 1.04
CA HIS A 75 -7.07 -4.86 0.65
C HIS A 75 -6.93 -4.17 -0.71
N ALA A 76 -8.00 -4.15 -1.51
CA ALA A 76 -8.01 -3.37 -2.75
C ALA A 76 -7.90 -1.86 -2.46
N GLN A 77 -7.27 -1.11 -3.36
CA GLN A 77 -7.15 0.34 -3.24
C GLN A 77 -8.48 1.03 -3.51
N THR A 78 -9.24 1.26 -2.44
CA THR A 78 -10.52 2.00 -2.46
C THR A 78 -10.46 3.18 -1.49
N PRO A 79 -11.19 4.28 -1.75
CA PRO A 79 -11.18 5.45 -0.87
C PRO A 79 -11.68 5.14 0.55
N SER A 80 -12.64 4.22 0.70
CA SER A 80 -13.14 3.79 2.01
C SER A 80 -12.04 3.12 2.85
N ILE A 81 -11.30 2.19 2.24
CA ILE A 81 -10.18 1.52 2.91
C ILE A 81 -9.06 2.51 3.23
N ALA A 82 -8.75 3.43 2.31
CA ALA A 82 -7.76 4.48 2.56
C ALA A 82 -8.14 5.37 3.76
N GLY A 83 -9.42 5.75 3.88
CA GLY A 83 -9.91 6.51 5.03
C GLY A 83 -9.79 5.74 6.35
N ALA A 84 -10.12 4.45 6.35
CA ALA A 84 -9.93 3.58 7.51
C ALA A 84 -8.45 3.49 7.93
N ILE A 85 -7.56 3.25 6.95
CA ILE A 85 -6.11 3.23 7.14
C ILE A 85 -5.60 4.54 7.78
N LEU A 86 -6.03 5.69 7.26
CA LEU A 86 -5.63 7.00 7.79
C LEU A 86 -6.06 7.20 9.24
N GLY A 87 -7.21 6.64 9.64
CA GLY A 87 -7.71 6.69 11.01
C GLY A 87 -6.88 5.90 12.04
N VAL A 88 -6.03 4.97 11.59
CA VAL A 88 -5.18 4.14 12.44
C VAL A 88 -3.70 4.16 12.04
N LYS A 89 -3.27 5.16 11.25
CA LYS A 89 -1.93 5.26 10.65
C LYS A 89 -0.76 5.13 11.63
N GLU A 90 -0.97 5.50 12.90
CA GLU A 90 0.06 5.42 13.95
C GLU A 90 0.35 3.97 14.41
N LEU A 91 -0.57 3.05 14.14
CA LEU A 91 -0.49 1.65 14.60
C LEU A 91 0.01 0.70 13.52
N ILE A 92 -0.13 1.09 12.25
CA ILE A 92 0.06 0.23 11.09
C ILE A 92 1.23 0.72 10.23
N HIS A 93 1.74 -0.20 9.41
CA HIS A 93 2.62 0.10 8.28
C HIS A 93 1.90 -0.31 7.00
N VAL A 94 1.98 0.53 5.97
CA VAL A 94 1.25 0.33 4.71
C VAL A 94 2.21 0.33 3.54
N GLU A 95 2.08 -0.66 2.67
CA GLU A 95 2.83 -0.78 1.43
C GLU A 95 1.87 -0.94 0.26
N ASN A 96 2.19 -0.28 -0.86
CA ASN A 96 1.47 -0.46 -2.11
C ASN A 96 2.01 -1.68 -2.84
N VAL A 97 1.11 -2.62 -3.17
CA VAL A 97 1.49 -3.91 -3.74
C VAL A 97 0.61 -4.26 -4.93
N ARG A 98 1.10 -5.20 -5.74
CA ARG A 98 0.33 -5.85 -6.79
C ARG A 98 0.47 -7.37 -6.70
N PRO A 99 -0.58 -8.13 -7.01
CA PRO A 99 -0.49 -9.58 -7.13
C PRO A 99 0.21 -9.91 -8.44
N VAL A 100 1.23 -10.75 -8.38
CA VAL A 100 1.89 -11.36 -9.53
C VAL A 100 1.53 -12.83 -9.53
N VAL A 101 0.94 -13.27 -10.63
CA VAL A 101 0.72 -14.69 -10.90
C VAL A 101 1.96 -15.18 -11.64
N PRO A 102 2.81 -16.01 -11.02
CA PRO A 102 4.01 -16.50 -11.70
C PRO A 102 3.59 -17.42 -12.85
N SER A 103 3.95 -17.05 -14.07
CA SER A 103 3.74 -17.84 -15.29
C SER A 103 4.76 -18.96 -15.38
N VAL A 104 4.66 -19.96 -14.52
CA VAL A 104 5.49 -21.18 -14.55
C VAL A 104 4.60 -22.36 -14.90
N ASP A 105 4.40 -22.55 -16.21
CA ASP A 105 3.65 -23.62 -16.86
C ASP A 105 2.19 -23.81 -16.40
N ALA A 106 1.26 -23.96 -17.35
CA ALA A 106 -0.20 -23.96 -17.12
C ALA A 106 -0.71 -24.98 -16.06
N THR A 107 0.14 -25.89 -15.59
CA THR A 107 -0.16 -26.97 -14.66
C THR A 107 0.14 -26.63 -13.18
N THR A 108 0.95 -25.60 -12.87
CA THR A 108 1.38 -25.31 -11.48
C THR A 108 1.13 -23.84 -11.08
N SER A 109 -0.13 -23.40 -11.07
CA SER A 109 -0.47 -22.00 -10.73
C SER A 109 -1.44 -21.95 -9.54
N LEU A 110 -0.93 -22.03 -8.30
CA LEU A 110 -1.78 -21.91 -7.10
C LEU A 110 -1.30 -20.88 -6.06
N ASN A 111 -0.16 -20.22 -6.26
CA ASN A 111 0.37 -19.28 -5.26
C ASN A 111 0.47 -17.86 -5.82
N THR A 112 -0.43 -16.98 -5.35
CA THR A 112 -0.35 -15.54 -5.55
C THR A 112 0.86 -14.99 -4.79
N VAL A 113 1.81 -14.38 -5.50
CA VAL A 113 2.97 -13.69 -4.93
C VAL A 113 2.69 -12.20 -4.93
N TRP A 114 2.97 -11.50 -3.83
CA TRP A 114 2.80 -10.05 -3.76
C TRP A 114 4.14 -9.35 -3.96
N VAL A 115 4.16 -8.36 -4.87
CA VAL A 115 5.33 -7.51 -5.10
C VAL A 115 5.02 -6.05 -4.82
N ASN A 116 6.02 -5.29 -4.40
CA ASN A 116 5.90 -3.85 -4.15
C ASN A 116 6.03 -3.04 -5.46
N ALA A 117 6.02 -1.70 -5.35
CA ALA A 117 6.17 -0.81 -6.50
C ALA A 117 7.53 -0.99 -7.22
N GLN A 118 8.56 -1.37 -6.49
CA GLN A 118 9.91 -1.65 -6.97
C GLN A 118 10.07 -3.05 -7.59
N GLY A 119 9.03 -3.91 -7.48
CA GLY A 119 9.06 -5.28 -7.97
C GLY A 119 9.67 -6.30 -7.01
N GLU A 120 10.01 -5.90 -5.79
CA GLU A 120 10.53 -6.81 -4.76
C GLU A 120 9.38 -7.62 -4.15
N VAL A 121 9.62 -8.89 -3.88
CA VAL A 121 8.63 -9.79 -3.27
C VAL A 121 8.47 -9.46 -1.79
N VAL A 122 7.28 -9.00 -1.41
CA VAL A 122 6.97 -8.56 -0.04
C VAL A 122 6.40 -9.68 0.82
N ASP A 123 5.81 -10.69 0.17
CA ASP A 123 5.27 -11.87 0.84
C ASP A 123 5.31 -13.06 -0.12
N ALA A 124 6.25 -13.98 0.11
CA ALA A 124 6.29 -15.28 -0.56
C ALA A 124 5.36 -16.30 0.14
N GLY A 125 4.49 -15.85 1.06
CA GLY A 125 3.48 -16.64 1.72
C GLY A 125 4.08 -17.72 2.64
N ARG A 126 3.36 -18.85 2.75
CA ARG A 126 3.79 -20.01 3.54
C ARG A 126 5.11 -20.61 3.04
N GLN A 127 5.51 -20.35 1.79
CA GLN A 127 6.75 -20.90 1.22
C GLN A 127 8.01 -20.26 1.83
N ALA A 128 8.01 -18.96 2.15
CA ALA A 128 9.14 -18.34 2.85
C ALA A 128 9.41 -18.94 4.24
N ARG A 129 8.38 -19.54 4.86
CA ARG A 129 8.51 -20.20 6.18
C ARG A 129 9.09 -21.60 6.09
N LYS A 130 9.24 -22.17 4.89
CA LYS A 130 9.78 -23.52 4.71
C LYS A 130 11.28 -23.39 4.44
N ALA A 131 12.09 -24.15 5.16
CA ALA A 131 13.51 -24.21 4.85
C ALA A 131 13.70 -24.71 3.40
N PRO A 132 14.71 -24.18 2.70
CA PRO A 132 15.13 -24.72 1.41
C PRO A 132 15.36 -26.23 1.52
N LYS A 133 15.17 -26.95 0.41
CA LYS A 133 15.38 -28.41 0.38
C LYS A 133 16.80 -28.73 0.89
N GLY A 134 16.91 -29.67 1.84
CA GLY A 134 18.19 -30.04 2.48
C GLY A 134 18.57 -29.20 3.71
N PHE A 135 17.82 -28.15 4.03
CA PHE A 135 18.02 -27.33 5.23
C PHE A 135 16.87 -27.54 6.21
N ARG A 136 17.15 -27.42 7.51
CA ARG A 136 16.16 -27.52 8.58
C ARG A 136 16.19 -26.22 9.38
N ILE A 137 15.01 -25.66 9.67
CA ILE A 137 14.90 -24.50 10.57
C ILE A 137 15.22 -24.99 11.98
N ILE A 138 16.45 -24.76 12.43
CA ILE A 138 16.82 -24.88 13.83
C ILE A 138 16.32 -23.61 14.54
N GLY A 139 15.35 -23.77 15.44
CA GLY A 139 14.86 -22.66 16.28
C GLY A 139 15.87 -22.28 17.36
N ASN A 140 15.43 -21.95 18.58
CA ASN A 140 16.28 -21.75 19.76
C ASN A 140 16.87 -23.10 20.24
N LEU A 141 17.58 -23.79 19.35
CA LEU A 141 18.12 -25.13 19.48
C LEU A 141 19.62 -24.97 19.73
N VAL A 142 19.96 -24.62 20.97
CA VAL A 142 21.36 -24.35 21.34
C VAL A 142 22.20 -25.63 21.36
N LYS A 143 21.58 -26.83 21.49
CA LYS A 143 22.27 -28.14 21.50
C LYS A 143 21.38 -29.30 21.02
N GLU A 144 21.88 -30.10 20.08
CA GLU A 144 21.21 -31.29 19.52
C GLU A 144 20.97 -32.38 20.57
N GLU A 145 21.89 -32.57 21.51
CA GLU A 145 21.80 -33.57 22.58
C GLU A 145 20.56 -33.38 23.47
N ARG A 146 20.20 -32.12 23.74
CA ARG A 146 19.06 -31.77 24.60
C ARG A 146 17.72 -32.06 23.91
N ASP A 147 17.69 -31.95 22.57
CA ASP A 147 16.53 -32.30 21.74
C ASP A 147 16.34 -33.83 21.65
N ALA A 148 17.45 -34.57 21.46
CA ALA A 148 17.43 -36.02 21.48
C ALA A 148 16.91 -36.54 22.84
N ALA A 149 17.40 -35.96 23.95
CA ALA A 149 16.90 -36.27 25.29
C ALA A 149 15.41 -35.91 25.47
N LEU A 150 14.97 -34.78 24.89
CA LEU A 150 13.56 -34.33 24.86
C LEU A 150 12.63 -35.28 24.15
N LYS A 151 13.07 -35.77 23.00
CA LYS A 151 12.32 -36.70 22.17
C LYS A 151 12.27 -38.08 22.81
N ALA A 152 13.38 -38.52 23.42
CA ALA A 152 13.44 -39.76 24.17
C ALA A 152 12.49 -39.74 25.39
N ARG A 153 12.46 -38.66 26.19
CA ARG A 153 11.55 -38.58 27.35
C ARG A 153 10.06 -38.58 26.97
N ASN A 154 9.70 -37.99 25.83
CA ASN A 154 8.30 -37.95 25.39
C ASN A 154 7.86 -39.27 24.73
N ALA A 155 8.80 -40.06 24.20
CA ALA A 155 8.50 -41.35 23.57
C ALA A 155 8.20 -42.49 24.55
N HIS A 156 8.59 -42.35 25.83
CA HIS A 156 8.35 -43.36 26.88
C HIS A 156 7.09 -43.10 27.71
N SER A 157 6.29 -42.09 27.36
CA SER A 157 5.06 -41.71 28.07
C SER A 157 3.79 -42.09 27.28
N SER A 158 3.88 -43.08 26.38
CA SER A 158 2.75 -43.65 25.61
C SER A 158 2.71 -45.15 25.77
#